data_AF-A0AAU0RN03-F1
#
_entry.id   AF-A0AAU0RN03-F1
#
_cell.length_a   1.000
_cell.length_b   1.000
_cell.length_c   1.000
_cell.angle_alpha   90.00
_cell.angle_beta   90.00
_cell.angle_gamma   90.00
#
_symmetry.space_group_name_H-M   'P 1'
#
loop_
_entity.id
_entity.type
_entity.pdbx_description
1 polymer ?
#
loop_
_entity_poly.entity_id
_entity_poly.type
_entity_poly.pdbx_seq_one_letter_code
_entity_poly.pdbx_strand_id
1 'polypeptide(L)'
;MKKLLRPKASVLLLALSLIFASCSEVRLIGAYDERTDETIQTIAKELSTVFVEIDKKIDNGEDWSYKNFEKSYTEIESDLKVLAIRVSGLPKYKIIQQQVDLLTTSVKSLEKDHATGFGNKNASVEALKKAIAVDESGLQVSLSSMLKLQHGLKREK
;
A
#
# COMPACT_ATOMS: atom_id res chain seq x y z
N MET A 1 11.39 29.27 56.61
CA MET A 1 12.59 29.53 55.77
C MET A 1 12.23 29.34 54.30
N LYS A 2 11.85 30.42 53.59
CA LYS A 2 11.60 30.39 52.13
C LYS A 2 12.88 30.85 51.44
N LYS A 3 13.73 29.91 50.99
CA LYS A 3 14.85 30.26 50.09
C LYS A 3 14.24 30.69 48.76
N LEU A 4 14.09 32.01 48.56
CA LEU A 4 13.75 32.57 47.26
C LEU A 4 14.79 32.08 46.26
N LEU A 5 14.33 31.29 45.29
CA LEU A 5 15.11 30.91 44.12
C LEU A 5 15.64 32.20 43.48
N ARG A 6 16.97 32.31 43.34
CA ARG A 6 17.60 33.46 42.66
C ARG A 6 17.03 33.56 41.24
N PRO A 7 16.62 34.74 40.76
CA PRO A 7 15.97 34.90 39.44
C PRO A 7 16.84 34.37 38.29
N LYS A 8 18.18 34.45 38.42
CA LYS A 8 19.14 33.88 37.46
C LYS A 8 19.10 32.35 37.37
N ALA A 9 18.84 31.66 38.47
CA ALA A 9 18.73 30.19 38.49
C ALA A 9 17.38 29.72 37.91
N SER A 10 16.32 30.51 38.10
CA SER A 10 14.99 30.21 37.53
C SER A 10 14.95 30.38 36.01
N VAL A 11 15.64 31.38 35.46
CA VAL A 11 15.76 31.59 34.00
C VAL A 11 16.60 30.48 33.35
N LEU A 12 17.67 30.02 34.01
CA LEU A 12 18.51 28.93 33.51
C LEU A 12 17.75 27.60 33.49
N LEU A 13 16.94 27.31 34.52
CA LEU A 13 16.09 26.12 34.56
C LEU A 13 14.99 26.13 33.49
N LEU A 14 14.39 27.30 33.22
CA LEU A 14 13.40 27.47 32.16
C LEU A 14 14.01 27.34 30.76
N ALA A 15 15.23 27.88 30.57
CA ALA A 15 15.97 27.72 29.32
C ALA A 15 16.36 26.25 29.09
N LEU A 16 16.74 25.53 30.15
CA LEU A 16 17.12 24.12 30.05
C LEU A 16 15.92 23.21 29.72
N SER A 17 14.72 23.50 30.25
CA SER A 17 13.51 22.73 29.91
C SER A 17 13.05 22.93 28.46
N LEU A 18 13.29 24.11 27.87
CA LEU A 18 13.01 24.38 26.45
C LEU A 18 13.90 23.56 25.51
N ILE A 19 15.15 23.27 25.89
CA ILE A 19 16.09 22.46 25.09
C ILE A 19 15.69 20.97 25.10
N PHE A 20 15.09 20.48 26.19
CA PHE A 20 14.57 19.10 26.25
C PHE A 20 13.24 18.92 25.51
N ALA A 21 12.44 19.98 25.34
CA ALA A 21 11.19 19.92 24.58
C ALA A 21 11.41 19.79 23.06
N SER A 22 12.56 20.25 22.54
CA SER A 22 12.90 20.18 21.11
C SER A 22 13.36 18.81 20.61
N CYS A 23 13.55 17.82 21.50
CA CYS A 23 13.88 16.45 21.10
C CYS A 23 12.65 15.60 20.74
N SER A 24 11.46 16.20 20.65
CA SER A 24 10.28 15.51 20.12
C SER A 24 10.38 15.42 18.61
N GLU A 25 10.69 14.21 18.11
CA GLU A 25 10.78 13.92 16.68
C GLU A 25 9.46 14.27 15.97
N VAL A 26 9.47 15.35 15.19
CA VAL A 26 8.30 15.76 14.41
C VAL A 26 8.18 14.84 13.20
N ARG A 27 7.42 13.74 13.37
CA ARG A 27 7.12 12.83 12.26
C ARG A 27 6.07 13.44 11.33
N LEU A 28 6.40 13.60 10.05
CA LEU A 28 5.47 14.05 9.01
C LEU A 28 4.59 12.91 8.46
N ILE A 29 5.02 11.67 8.65
CA ILE A 29 4.31 10.44 8.28
C ILE A 29 4.04 9.59 9.53
N GLY A 30 3.02 8.73 9.47
CA GLY A 30 2.67 7.85 10.58
C GLY A 30 3.77 6.84 10.93
N ALA A 31 3.69 6.22 12.10
CA ALA A 31 4.63 5.17 12.51
C ALA A 31 4.39 3.87 11.74
N TYR A 32 5.41 3.01 11.65
CA TYR A 32 5.27 1.67 11.06
C TYR A 32 4.11 0.89 11.70
N ASP A 33 3.34 0.23 10.85
CA ASP A 33 2.24 -0.65 11.25
C ASP A 33 2.36 -2.01 10.58
N GLU A 34 2.64 -3.03 11.38
CA GLU A 34 2.90 -4.40 10.92
C GLU A 34 1.72 -5.00 10.15
N ARG A 35 0.49 -4.73 10.60
CA ARG A 35 -0.70 -5.22 9.91
C ARG A 35 -0.88 -4.57 8.54
N THR A 36 -0.60 -3.28 8.40
CA THR A 36 -0.61 -2.60 7.11
C THR A 36 0.41 -3.23 6.16
N ASP A 37 1.62 -3.49 6.65
CA ASP A 37 2.67 -4.17 5.88
C ASP A 37 2.26 -5.59 5.45
N GLU A 38 1.75 -6.41 6.37
CA GLU A 38 1.23 -7.75 6.09
C GLU A 38 0.11 -7.73 5.06
N THR A 39 -0.88 -6.85 5.19
CA THR A 39 -1.99 -6.76 4.24
C THR A 39 -1.52 -6.34 2.85
N ILE A 40 -0.55 -5.42 2.74
CA ILE A 40 0.05 -5.06 1.44
C ILE A 40 0.74 -6.28 0.80
N GLN A 41 1.46 -7.08 1.60
CA GLN A 41 2.10 -8.30 1.10
C GLN A 41 1.08 -9.37 0.67
N THR A 42 -0.04 -9.51 1.39
CA THR A 42 -1.13 -10.42 1.00
C THR A 42 -1.71 -10.02 -0.36
N ILE A 43 -2.11 -8.76 -0.52
CA ILE A 43 -2.63 -8.24 -1.79
C ILE A 43 -1.62 -8.44 -2.93
N ALA A 44 -0.33 -8.20 -2.67
CA ALA A 44 0.72 -8.42 -3.65
C ALA A 44 0.82 -9.87 -4.10
N LYS A 45 0.73 -10.81 -3.16
CA LYS A 45 0.73 -12.25 -3.44
C LYS A 45 -0.50 -12.66 -4.24
N GLU A 46 -1.68 -12.18 -3.87
CA GLU A 46 -2.94 -12.51 -4.54
C GLU A 46 -2.96 -12.01 -5.98
N LEU A 47 -2.56 -10.75 -6.21
CA LEU A 47 -2.43 -10.20 -7.56
C LEU A 47 -1.40 -10.97 -8.40
N SER A 48 -0.23 -11.28 -7.82
CA SER A 48 0.77 -12.10 -8.50
C SER A 48 0.23 -13.48 -8.86
N THR A 49 -0.60 -14.07 -7.99
CA THR A 49 -1.24 -15.36 -8.25
C THR A 49 -2.19 -15.26 -9.44
N VAL A 50 -3.03 -14.22 -9.49
CA VAL A 50 -3.92 -13.97 -10.64
C VAL A 50 -3.13 -13.87 -11.94
N PHE A 51 -2.06 -13.06 -11.99
CA PHE A 51 -1.26 -12.89 -13.20
C PHE A 51 -0.59 -14.19 -13.65
N VAL A 52 0.03 -14.93 -12.73
CA VAL A 52 0.68 -16.22 -13.04
C VAL A 52 -0.33 -17.25 -13.52
N GLU A 53 -1.52 -17.31 -12.93
CA GLU A 53 -2.57 -18.25 -13.33
C GLU A 53 -3.15 -17.92 -14.71
N ILE A 54 -3.38 -16.63 -15.01
CA ILE A 54 -3.82 -16.19 -16.34
C ILE A 54 -2.75 -16.58 -17.38
N ASP A 55 -1.48 -16.27 -17.13
CA ASP A 55 -0.39 -16.57 -18.07
C ASP A 55 -0.27 -18.07 -18.36
N LYS A 56 -0.33 -18.91 -17.31
CA LYS A 56 -0.33 -20.37 -17.44
C LYS A 56 -1.53 -20.90 -18.23
N LYS A 57 -2.74 -20.39 -17.95
CA LYS A 57 -3.95 -20.83 -18.65
C LYS A 57 -3.89 -20.44 -20.13
N ILE A 58 -3.38 -19.24 -20.45
CA ILE A 58 -3.14 -18.82 -21.83
C ILE A 58 -2.18 -19.80 -22.52
N ASP A 59 -1.04 -20.13 -21.90
CA ASP A 59 -0.04 -21.04 -22.48
C ASP A 59 -0.55 -22.46 -22.69
N ASN A 60 -1.39 -22.94 -21.77
CA ASN A 60 -1.98 -24.27 -21.85
C ASN A 60 -3.22 -24.34 -22.76
N GLY A 61 -3.70 -23.20 -23.30
CA GLY A 61 -4.95 -23.13 -24.04
C GLY A 61 -6.20 -23.42 -23.18
N GLU A 62 -6.10 -23.19 -21.88
CA GLU A 62 -7.20 -23.35 -20.92
C GLU A 62 -8.10 -22.11 -20.85
N ASP A 63 -9.29 -22.26 -20.26
CA ASP A 63 -10.19 -21.14 -20.01
C ASP A 63 -9.62 -20.20 -18.93
N TRP A 64 -9.25 -19.00 -19.39
CA TRP A 64 -8.78 -17.89 -18.57
C TRP A 64 -9.85 -16.81 -18.38
N SER A 65 -11.13 -17.07 -18.67
CA SER A 65 -12.19 -16.07 -18.51
C SER A 65 -12.32 -15.56 -17.07
N TYR A 66 -12.72 -14.28 -16.95
CA TYR A 66 -12.98 -13.61 -15.67
C TYR A 66 -13.79 -14.45 -14.67
N LYS A 67 -14.76 -15.23 -15.15
CA LYS A 67 -15.60 -16.11 -14.32
C LYS A 67 -14.79 -17.09 -13.46
N ASN A 68 -13.64 -17.55 -13.96
CA ASN A 68 -12.74 -18.44 -13.20
C ASN A 68 -11.92 -17.71 -12.13
N PHE A 69 -11.90 -16.37 -12.16
CA PHE A 69 -11.11 -15.50 -11.29
C PHE A 69 -11.95 -14.58 -10.39
N GLU A 70 -13.29 -14.61 -10.52
CA GLU A 70 -14.22 -13.77 -9.75
C GLU A 70 -13.98 -13.87 -8.23
N LYS A 71 -13.70 -15.09 -7.75
CA LYS A 71 -13.34 -15.32 -6.35
C LYS A 71 -12.05 -14.60 -5.96
N SER A 72 -11.01 -14.70 -6.78
CA SER A 72 -9.71 -14.04 -6.52
C SER A 72 -9.87 -12.52 -6.48
N TYR A 73 -10.64 -11.93 -7.40
CA TYR A 73 -10.93 -10.50 -7.35
C TYR A 73 -11.73 -10.09 -6.13
N THR A 74 -12.69 -10.91 -5.70
CA THR A 74 -13.46 -10.68 -4.47
C THR A 74 -12.57 -10.69 -3.23
N GLU A 75 -11.63 -11.63 -3.14
CA GLU A 75 -10.65 -11.72 -2.04
C GLU A 75 -9.75 -10.48 -2.02
N ILE A 76 -9.18 -10.09 -3.17
CA ILE A 76 -8.35 -8.89 -3.30
C ILE A 76 -9.13 -7.62 -2.92
N GLU A 77 -10.39 -7.48 -3.37
CA GLU A 77 -11.21 -6.31 -3.04
C GLU A 77 -11.53 -6.25 -1.54
N SER A 78 -11.77 -7.41 -0.92
CA SER A 78 -11.96 -7.51 0.53
C SER A 78 -10.73 -7.01 1.29
N ASP A 79 -9.55 -7.48 0.91
CA ASP A 79 -8.29 -7.08 1.56
C ASP A 79 -7.97 -5.60 1.34
N LEU A 80 -8.25 -5.06 0.15
CA LEU A 80 -8.15 -3.62 -0.12
C LEU A 80 -9.09 -2.80 0.77
N LYS A 81 -10.33 -3.25 0.99
CA LYS A 81 -11.28 -2.59 1.89
C LYS A 81 -10.79 -2.61 3.34
N VAL A 82 -10.26 -3.75 3.80
CA VAL A 82 -9.66 -3.88 5.13
C VAL A 82 -8.48 -2.92 5.29
N LEU A 83 -7.59 -2.88 4.30
CA LEU A 83 -6.45 -1.97 4.28
C LEU A 83 -6.90 -0.51 4.33
N ALA A 84 -7.87 -0.12 3.49
CA ALA A 84 -8.41 1.24 3.43
C ALA A 84 -9.00 1.71 4.77
N ILE A 85 -9.83 0.85 5.41
CA ILE A 85 -10.40 1.13 6.74
C ILE A 85 -9.26 1.36 7.75
N ARG A 86 -8.26 0.47 7.77
CA ARG A 86 -7.15 0.55 8.71
C ARG A 86 -6.35 1.84 8.54
N VAL A 87 -5.89 2.15 7.33
CA VAL A 87 -5.03 3.33 7.08
C VAL A 87 -5.79 4.64 7.31
N SER A 88 -7.12 4.66 7.10
CA SER A 88 -7.96 5.83 7.39
C SER A 88 -8.09 6.14 8.88
N GLY A 89 -7.99 5.10 9.73
CA GLY A 89 -8.05 5.24 11.19
C GLY A 89 -6.71 5.63 11.83
N LEU A 90 -5.62 5.59 11.06
CA LEU A 90 -4.28 5.86 11.59
C LEU A 90 -3.88 7.33 11.42
N PRO A 91 -3.35 7.99 12.46
CA PRO A 91 -2.92 9.38 12.36
C PRO A 91 -1.69 9.50 11.44
N LYS A 92 -1.67 10.54 10.61
CA LYS A 92 -0.57 10.84 9.66
C LYS A 92 -0.36 9.77 8.57
N TYR A 93 -1.40 8.98 8.27
CA TYR A 93 -1.39 7.98 7.18
C TYR A 93 -1.94 8.49 5.84
N LYS A 94 -2.19 9.80 5.70
CA LYS A 94 -2.80 10.38 4.49
C LYS A 94 -2.11 9.96 3.19
N ILE A 95 -0.79 9.91 3.16
CA ILE A 95 -0.02 9.48 1.98
C ILE A 95 -0.26 8.00 1.67
N ILE A 96 -0.27 7.15 2.70
CA ILE A 96 -0.52 5.71 2.55
C ILE A 96 -1.96 5.49 2.07
N GLN A 97 -2.93 6.22 2.61
CA GLN A 97 -4.32 6.18 2.16
C GLN A 97 -4.45 6.52 0.67
N GLN A 98 -3.77 7.57 0.19
CA GLN A 98 -3.75 7.92 -1.23
C GLN A 98 -3.18 6.79 -2.11
N GLN A 99 -2.14 6.08 -1.64
CA GLN A 99 -1.60 4.93 -2.36
C GLN A 99 -2.59 3.76 -2.39
N VAL A 100 -3.32 3.52 -1.30
CA VAL A 100 -4.38 2.49 -1.25
C VAL A 100 -5.52 2.82 -2.22
N ASP A 101 -5.92 4.09 -2.31
CA ASP A 101 -6.98 4.53 -3.23
C ASP A 101 -6.55 4.34 -4.71
N LEU A 102 -5.29 4.66 -5.02
CA LEU A 102 -4.72 4.44 -6.35
C LEU A 102 -4.60 2.95 -6.69
N LEU A 103 -4.13 2.14 -5.75
CA LEU A 103 -4.07 0.68 -5.91
C LEU A 103 -5.47 0.11 -6.14
N THR A 104 -6.46 0.53 -5.35
CA THR A 104 -7.86 0.10 -5.48
C THR A 104 -8.41 0.43 -6.86
N THR A 105 -8.13 1.63 -7.36
CA THR A 105 -8.55 2.05 -8.70
C THR A 105 -7.89 1.21 -9.80
N SER A 106 -6.61 0.91 -9.62
CA SER A 106 -5.83 0.10 -10.58
C SER A 106 -6.31 -1.35 -10.63
N VAL A 107 -6.60 -1.95 -9.46
CA VAL A 107 -7.17 -3.31 -9.39
C VAL A 107 -8.56 -3.37 -10.02
N LYS A 108 -9.41 -2.35 -9.81
CA LYS A 108 -10.72 -2.28 -10.48
C LYS A 108 -10.61 -2.12 -12.00
N SER A 109 -9.58 -1.42 -12.49
CA SER A 109 -9.31 -1.37 -13.92
C SER A 109 -8.93 -2.76 -14.44
N LEU A 110 -7.95 -3.41 -13.78
CA LEU A 110 -7.52 -4.77 -14.14
C LEU A 110 -8.72 -5.75 -14.18
N GLU A 111 -9.58 -5.73 -13.17
CA GLU A 111 -10.76 -6.59 -13.11
C GLU A 111 -11.69 -6.34 -14.31
N LYS A 112 -11.97 -5.07 -14.62
CA LYS A 112 -12.80 -4.68 -15.76
C LYS A 112 -12.16 -5.09 -17.08
N ASP A 113 -10.85 -4.90 -17.20
CA ASP A 113 -10.10 -5.24 -18.40
C ASP A 113 -10.15 -6.76 -18.61
N HIS A 114 -9.95 -7.55 -17.55
CA HIS A 114 -10.12 -9.00 -17.60
C HIS A 114 -11.56 -9.42 -17.94
N ALA A 115 -12.58 -8.81 -17.33
CA ALA A 115 -13.99 -9.08 -17.61
C ALA A 115 -14.40 -8.78 -19.06
N THR A 116 -13.69 -7.87 -19.72
CA THR A 116 -13.92 -7.52 -21.13
C THR A 116 -12.98 -8.25 -22.10
N GLY A 117 -12.15 -9.17 -21.60
CA GLY A 117 -11.22 -9.98 -22.40
C GLY A 117 -9.94 -9.23 -22.78
N PHE A 118 -9.43 -8.37 -21.89
CA PHE A 118 -8.28 -7.49 -22.08
C PHE A 118 -8.38 -6.67 -23.38
N GLY A 119 -9.36 -5.77 -23.44
CA GLY A 119 -9.48 -4.69 -24.44
C GLY A 119 -9.70 -5.05 -25.91
N ASN A 120 -9.37 -6.27 -26.37
CA ASN A 120 -9.41 -6.63 -27.79
C ASN A 120 -9.84 -8.09 -28.00
N LYS A 121 -11.10 -8.29 -28.39
CA LYS A 121 -11.71 -9.59 -28.69
C LYS A 121 -11.02 -10.37 -29.84
N ASN A 122 -10.18 -9.71 -30.62
CA ASN A 122 -9.43 -10.29 -31.75
C ASN A 122 -7.91 -10.17 -31.57
N ALA A 123 -7.42 -9.88 -30.36
CA ALA A 123 -5.99 -9.81 -30.10
C ALA A 123 -5.32 -11.17 -30.23
N SER A 124 -4.08 -11.16 -30.74
CA SER A 124 -3.24 -12.35 -30.64
C SER A 124 -2.87 -12.62 -29.19
N VAL A 125 -2.48 -13.86 -28.88
CA VAL A 125 -2.01 -14.25 -27.55
C VAL A 125 -0.86 -13.36 -27.07
N GLU A 126 0.06 -12.99 -27.97
CA GLU A 126 1.19 -12.11 -27.68
C GLU A 126 0.74 -10.69 -27.32
N ALA A 127 -0.27 -10.17 -28.01
CA ALA A 127 -0.83 -8.85 -27.70
C ALA A 127 -1.55 -8.85 -26.35
N LEU A 128 -2.27 -9.93 -26.02
CA LEU A 128 -2.91 -10.12 -24.72
C LEU A 128 -1.87 -10.19 -23.59
N LYS A 129 -0.86 -11.05 -23.73
CA LYS A 129 0.24 -11.15 -22.74
C LYS A 129 0.94 -9.82 -22.53
N LYS A 130 1.14 -9.04 -23.59
CA LYS A 130 1.73 -7.70 -23.47
C LYS A 130 0.84 -6.73 -22.68
N ALA A 131 -0.48 -6.75 -22.90
CA ALA A 131 -1.41 -5.92 -22.14
C ALA A 131 -1.40 -6.31 -20.66
N ILE A 132 -1.49 -7.60 -20.36
CA ILE A 132 -1.43 -8.14 -19.00
C ILE A 132 -0.11 -7.72 -18.31
N ALA A 133 1.02 -7.82 -19.00
CA ALA A 133 2.32 -7.44 -18.45
C ALA A 133 2.42 -5.93 -18.12
N VAL A 134 1.71 -5.07 -18.85
CA VAL A 134 1.64 -3.63 -18.54
C VAL A 134 0.87 -3.41 -17.23
N ASP A 135 -0.28 -4.07 -17.07
CA ASP A 135 -1.08 -3.97 -15.85
C ASP A 135 -0.33 -4.54 -14.63
N GLU A 136 0.30 -5.70 -14.81
CA GLU A 136 1.14 -6.32 -13.79
C GLU A 136 2.26 -5.38 -13.35
N SER A 137 3.00 -4.80 -14.30
CA SER A 137 4.09 -3.88 -14.00
C SER A 137 3.60 -2.64 -13.23
N GLY A 138 2.48 -2.04 -13.64
CA GLY A 138 1.89 -0.89 -12.95
C GLY A 138 1.53 -1.19 -11.50
N LEU A 139 0.87 -2.33 -11.26
CA LEU A 139 0.49 -2.77 -9.92
C LEU A 139 1.70 -3.13 -9.05
N GLN A 140 2.72 -3.79 -9.61
CA GLN A 140 3.98 -4.08 -8.90
C GLN A 140 4.71 -2.79 -8.49
N VAL A 141 4.72 -1.76 -9.33
CA VAL A 141 5.29 -0.46 -8.97
C VAL A 141 4.51 0.17 -7.81
N SER A 142 3.18 0.14 -7.84
CA SER A 142 2.34 0.64 -6.75
C SER A 142 2.63 -0.08 -5.43
N LEU A 143 2.57 -1.41 -5.42
CA LEU A 143 2.80 -2.25 -4.23
C LEU A 143 4.21 -2.10 -3.68
N SER A 144 5.23 -2.14 -4.54
CA SER A 144 6.62 -1.98 -4.11
C SER A 144 6.89 -0.61 -3.50
N SER A 145 6.21 0.44 -3.98
CA SER A 145 6.31 1.79 -3.42
C SER A 145 5.69 1.86 -2.02
N MET A 146 4.55 1.21 -1.81
CA MET A 146 3.91 1.08 -0.50
C MET A 146 4.76 0.29 0.50
N LEU A 147 5.35 -0.83 0.08
CA LEU A 147 6.27 -1.62 0.91
C LEU A 147 7.55 -0.84 1.24
N LYS A 148 8.11 -0.10 0.29
CA LYS A 148 9.27 0.79 0.56
C LYS A 148 8.94 1.83 1.63
N LEU A 149 7.73 2.40 1.60
CA LEU A 149 7.26 3.31 2.65
C LEU A 149 7.22 2.60 4.00
N GLN A 150 6.55 1.45 4.12
CA GLN A 150 6.47 0.69 5.38
C GLN A 150 7.84 0.29 5.91
N HIS A 151 8.73 -0.20 5.05
CA HIS A 151 10.10 -0.52 5.43
C HIS A 151 10.90 0.71 5.88
N GLY A 152 10.67 1.88 5.26
CA GLY A 152 11.23 3.15 5.72
C GLY A 152 10.82 3.45 7.16
N LEU A 153 9.51 3.40 7.43
CA LEU A 153 8.95 3.63 8.76
C LEU A 153 9.46 2.63 9.81
N LYS A 154 9.75 1.40 9.40
CA LYS A 154 10.27 0.34 10.29
C LYS A 154 11.70 0.61 10.75
N ARG A 155 12.52 1.23 9.89
CA ARG A 155 13.94 1.55 10.17
C ARG A 155 14.13 2.81 11.01
N GLU A 156 13.09 3.65 11.15
CA GLU A 156 13.08 4.84 12.01
C GLU A 156 12.68 4.50 13.48
N LYS A 157 12.92 3.27 13.92
CA LYS A 157 12.80 2.82 15.31
C LYS A 157 14.19 2.64 15.90
#